data_AF-A0A6I4SXL8-F1
#
_entry.id   AF-A0A6I4SXL8-F1
#
_cell.length_a   1.000
_cell.length_b   1.000
_cell.length_c   1.000
_cell.angle_alpha   90.00
_cell.angle_beta   90.00
_cell.angle_gamma   90.00
#
_symmetry.space_group_name_H-M   'P 1'
#
loop_
_entity.id
_entity.type
_entity.pdbx_description
1 polymer ?
#
loop_
_entity_poly.entity_id
_entity_poly.type
_entity_poly.pdbx_seq_one_letter_code
_entity_poly.pdbx_strand_id
1 'polypeptide(L)'
;MKKFAISAIASAAFLALAACGSADDASEDAMADNVEMPADEALSEVPAPVADETAAVEDASSDVADTTSAVGDAAEAAANDAVAAAASAASAAN
;
A
#
# COMPACT_ATOMS: atom_id res chain seq x y z
N MET A 1 -15.11 -2.41 -32.26
CA MET A 1 -14.63 -3.74 -31.80
C MET A 1 -13.63 -3.67 -30.63
N LYS A 2 -13.42 -2.52 -29.96
CA LYS A 2 -12.43 -2.37 -28.86
C LYS A 2 -13.02 -2.56 -27.45
N LYS A 3 -14.35 -2.61 -27.34
CA LYS A 3 -15.09 -2.72 -26.06
C LYS A 3 -15.01 -4.13 -25.45
N PHE A 4 -14.82 -5.14 -26.31
CA PHE A 4 -14.67 -6.54 -25.89
C PHE A 4 -13.30 -6.84 -25.27
N ALA A 5 -12.26 -6.08 -25.65
CA ALA A 5 -10.92 -6.26 -25.10
C ALA A 5 -10.84 -5.86 -23.63
N ILE A 6 -11.56 -4.79 -23.24
CA ILE A 6 -11.59 -4.30 -21.86
C ILE A 6 -12.33 -5.29 -20.94
N SER A 7 -13.43 -5.87 -21.42
CA SER A 7 -14.18 -6.89 -20.67
C SER A 7 -13.38 -8.16 -20.45
N ALA A 8 -12.55 -8.58 -21.41
CA ALA A 8 -11.74 -9.80 -21.29
C ALA A 8 -10.61 -9.66 -20.25
N ILE A 9 -9.98 -8.48 -20.17
CA ILE A 9 -8.91 -8.20 -19.20
C ILE A 9 -9.45 -8.17 -17.76
N ALA A 10 -10.64 -7.58 -17.55
CA ALA A 10 -11.28 -7.54 -16.23
C ALA A 10 -11.61 -8.94 -15.69
N SER A 11 -12.06 -9.86 -16.56
CA SER A 11 -12.34 -11.24 -16.17
C SER A 11 -11.07 -12.04 -15.83
N ALA A 12 -9.97 -11.82 -16.55
CA ALA A 12 -8.70 -12.51 -16.30
C ALA A 12 -8.07 -12.10 -14.95
N ALA A 13 -8.19 -10.84 -14.55
CA ALA A 13 -7.70 -10.35 -13.27
C ALA A 13 -8.43 -11.01 -12.08
N PHE A 14 -9.73 -11.28 -12.20
CA PHE A 14 -10.52 -11.93 -11.15
C PHE A 14 -10.14 -13.41 -10.97
N LEU A 15 -9.86 -14.13 -12.07
CA LEU A 15 -9.39 -15.52 -12.01
C LEU A 15 -7.96 -15.63 -11.45
N ALA A 16 -7.08 -14.67 -11.74
CA ALA A 16 -5.74 -14.63 -11.18
C ALA A 16 -5.74 -14.33 -9.67
N LEU A 17 -6.67 -13.48 -9.19
CA LEU A 17 -6.83 -13.21 -7.76
C LEU A 17 -7.35 -14.43 -6.99
N ALA A 18 -8.27 -15.21 -7.60
CA ALA A 18 -8.76 -16.47 -7.03
C ALA A 18 -7.67 -17.56 -6.97
N ALA A 19 -6.74 -17.57 -7.95
CA ALA A 19 -5.60 -18.50 -7.94
C ALA A 19 -4.49 -18.11 -6.94
N CYS A 20 -4.37 -16.82 -6.60
CA CYS A 20 -3.44 -16.32 -5.57
C CYS A 20 -4.03 -16.35 -4.15
N GLY A 21 -5.33 -16.67 -3.99
CA GLY A 21 -6.05 -16.68 -2.71
C GLY A 21 -6.48 -18.06 -2.20
N SER A 22 -6.08 -19.14 -2.87
CA SER A 22 -6.28 -20.53 -2.39
C SER A 22 -5.04 -21.00 -1.62
N ALA A 23 -4.54 -20.17 -0.72
CA ALA A 23 -3.56 -20.58 0.27
C ALA A 23 -4.28 -21.48 1.27
N ASP A 24 -3.90 -22.75 1.29
CA ASP A 24 -4.22 -23.70 2.35
C ASP A 24 -3.99 -23.03 3.71
N ASP A 25 -4.92 -23.21 4.65
CA ASP A 25 -4.88 -22.57 5.97
C ASP A 25 -3.70 -23.14 6.77
N ALA A 26 -2.53 -22.55 6.55
CA ALA A 26 -1.28 -22.91 7.23
C ALA A 26 -1.25 -22.42 8.68
N SER A 27 -2.41 -22.02 9.26
CA SER A 27 -2.51 -21.52 10.62
C SER A 27 -2.78 -22.65 11.63
N GLU A 28 -3.35 -23.78 11.20
CA GLU A 28 -3.78 -24.84 12.13
C GLU A 28 -2.64 -25.77 12.59
N ASP A 29 -1.60 -26.00 11.78
CA ASP A 29 -0.47 -26.90 12.11
C ASP A 29 0.67 -26.20 12.88
N ALA A 30 0.56 -24.88 13.10
CA ALA A 30 1.57 -24.05 13.75
C ALA A 30 1.17 -23.55 15.14
N MET A 31 0.10 -24.10 15.75
CA MET A 31 -0.21 -23.92 17.16
C MET A 31 0.72 -24.80 18.01
N ALA A 32 2.02 -24.55 17.92
CA ALA A 32 2.99 -25.15 18.82
C ALA A 32 2.72 -24.63 20.23
N ASP A 33 2.50 -25.55 21.18
CA ASP A 33 2.41 -25.33 22.62
C ASP A 33 3.70 -24.70 23.18
N ASN A 34 3.92 -23.42 22.89
CA ASN A 34 5.08 -22.65 23.34
C ASN A 34 4.60 -21.41 24.12
N VAL A 35 3.62 -21.62 25.00
CA VAL A 35 2.96 -20.56 25.79
C VAL A 35 3.11 -20.77 27.30
N GLU A 36 4.20 -21.42 27.73
CA GLU A 36 4.47 -21.65 29.15
C GLU A 36 5.84 -21.13 29.60
N MET A 37 6.61 -20.51 28.71
CA MET A 37 7.74 -19.67 29.13
C MET A 37 7.27 -18.22 29.07
N PRO A 38 7.00 -17.57 30.21
CA PRO A 38 6.56 -16.18 30.23
C PRO A 38 7.53 -15.32 29.44
N ALA A 39 7.03 -14.53 28.51
CA ALA A 39 7.86 -13.64 27.68
C ALA A 39 8.77 -12.74 28.54
N ASP A 40 8.35 -12.44 29.77
CA ASP A 40 9.09 -11.70 30.77
C ASP A 40 10.38 -12.40 31.23
N GLU A 41 10.43 -13.73 31.34
CA GLU A 41 11.66 -14.46 31.72
C GLU A 41 12.72 -14.36 30.62
N ALA A 42 12.32 -14.42 29.35
CA ALA A 42 13.22 -14.26 28.21
C ALA A 42 13.78 -12.83 28.08
N LEU A 43 13.05 -11.83 28.58
CA LEU A 43 13.45 -10.42 28.54
C LEU A 43 14.16 -9.94 29.81
N SER A 44 14.18 -10.76 30.88
CA SER A 44 14.69 -10.36 32.20
C SER A 44 16.19 -10.02 32.23
N GLU A 45 16.98 -10.56 31.29
CA GLU A 45 18.43 -10.31 31.17
C GLU A 45 18.78 -9.26 30.10
N VAL A 46 17.78 -8.64 29.45
CA VAL A 46 18.02 -7.64 28.42
C VAL A 46 18.40 -6.31 29.08
N PRO A 47 19.56 -5.70 28.72
CA PRO A 47 19.94 -4.41 29.25
C PRO A 47 18.93 -3.33 28.82
N ALA A 48 18.75 -2.31 29.67
CA ALA A 48 17.91 -1.17 29.35
C ALA A 48 18.34 -0.53 28.02
N PRO A 49 17.40 -0.02 27.21
CA PRO A 49 17.74 0.65 25.96
C PRO A 49 18.70 1.80 26.24
N VAL A 50 19.84 1.80 25.55
CA VAL A 50 20.81 2.90 25.59
C VAL A 50 20.35 3.98 24.62
N ALA A 51 20.42 5.24 25.05
CA ALA A 51 20.16 6.36 24.17
C ALA A 51 21.27 6.42 23.11
N ASP A 52 20.89 6.47 21.85
CA ASP A 52 21.83 6.69 20.75
C ASP A 52 22.10 8.20 20.64
N GLU A 53 23.28 8.65 21.07
CA GLU A 53 23.65 10.07 21.01
C GLU A 53 23.82 10.60 19.57
N THR A 54 23.84 9.71 18.58
CA THR A 54 23.92 10.03 17.15
C THR A 54 22.59 9.91 16.43
N ALA A 55 21.50 9.54 17.13
CA ALA A 55 20.16 9.59 16.58
C ALA A 55 19.76 11.04 16.30
N ALA A 56 20.04 11.49 15.08
CA ALA A 56 19.56 12.76 14.58
C ALA A 56 18.03 12.73 14.58
N VAL A 57 17.42 13.67 15.31
CA VAL A 57 16.02 14.03 15.12
C VAL A 57 15.91 14.77 13.79
N GLU A 58 15.81 14.01 12.70
CA GLU A 58 15.47 14.57 11.41
C GLU A 58 14.10 15.26 11.53
N ASP A 59 14.06 16.57 11.23
CA ASP A 59 12.83 17.36 11.25
C ASP A 59 11.92 16.91 10.09
N ALA A 60 11.15 15.85 10.33
CA ALA A 60 10.22 15.28 9.36
C ALA A 60 9.14 16.27 8.87
N SER A 61 9.04 17.46 9.48
CA SER A 61 8.10 18.51 9.05
C SER A 61 8.48 19.15 7.72
N SER A 62 9.77 19.33 7.41
CA SER A 62 10.18 19.98 6.16
C SER A 62 9.88 19.11 4.94
N ASP A 63 10.20 17.81 5.00
CA ASP A 63 9.98 16.88 3.88
C ASP A 63 8.49 16.65 3.58
N VAL A 64 7.65 16.67 4.61
CA VAL A 64 6.20 16.54 4.47
C VAL A 64 5.58 17.75 3.77
N ALA A 65 6.07 18.97 4.06
CA ALA A 65 5.57 20.19 3.42
C ALA A 65 5.88 20.22 1.92
N ASP A 66 7.11 19.89 1.53
CA ASP A 66 7.53 19.84 0.12
C ASP A 66 6.80 18.75 -0.65
N THR A 67 6.65 17.56 -0.04
CA THR A 67 5.89 16.45 -0.63
C THR A 67 4.42 16.81 -0.82
N THR A 68 3.80 17.48 0.17
CA THR A 68 2.38 17.87 0.10
C THR A 68 2.13 18.87 -1.02
N SER A 69 3.03 19.84 -1.21
CA SER A 69 2.92 20.81 -2.31
C SER A 69 3.01 20.13 -3.67
N ALA A 70 4.00 19.25 -3.87
CA ALA A 70 4.18 18.54 -5.13
C ALA A 70 2.99 17.61 -5.47
N VAL A 71 2.39 16.99 -4.46
CA VAL A 71 1.17 16.17 -4.62
C VAL A 71 -0.03 17.03 -5.00
N GLY A 72 -0.16 18.22 -4.42
CA GLY A 72 -1.21 19.19 -4.77
C GLY A 72 -1.14 19.60 -6.23
N ASP A 73 0.05 20.00 -6.70
CA ASP A 73 0.27 20.41 -8.10
C ASP A 73 -0.01 19.25 -9.08
N ALA A 74 0.42 18.04 -8.74
CA ALA A 74 0.14 16.86 -9.54
C ALA A 74 -1.35 16.51 -9.62
N ALA A 75 -2.08 16.68 -8.50
CA ALA A 75 -3.52 16.44 -8.46
C ALA A 75 -4.30 17.44 -9.30
N GLU A 76 -3.91 18.72 -9.28
CA GLU A 76 -4.54 19.76 -10.09
C GLU A 76 -4.26 19.56 -11.58
N ALA A 77 -3.03 19.19 -11.94
CA ALA A 77 -2.70 18.82 -13.32
C ALA A 77 -3.53 17.62 -13.81
N ALA A 78 -3.69 16.58 -12.98
CA ALA A 78 -4.49 15.40 -13.32
C ALA A 78 -5.99 15.72 -13.46
N ALA A 79 -6.53 16.59 -12.61
CA ALA A 79 -7.93 17.03 -12.69
C ALA A 79 -8.17 17.81 -13.99
N ASN A 80 -7.27 18.72 -14.35
CA ASN A 80 -7.37 19.49 -15.59
C ASN A 80 -7.27 18.60 -16.84
N ASP A 81 -6.37 17.61 -16.83
CA ASP A 81 -6.24 16.64 -17.93
C ASP A 81 -7.51 15.78 -18.08
N ALA A 82 -8.10 15.33 -16.97
CA ALA A 82 -9.35 14.58 -16.98
C ALA A 82 -10.53 15.39 -17.57
N VAL A 83 -10.62 16.68 -17.23
CA VAL A 83 -11.66 17.58 -17.79
C VAL A 83 -11.45 17.78 -19.30
N ALA A 84 -10.20 18.00 -19.74
CA ALA A 84 -9.87 18.15 -21.15
C ALA A 84 -10.16 16.87 -21.96
N ALA A 85 -9.84 15.70 -21.40
CA ALA A 85 -10.14 14.41 -22.00
C ALA A 85 -11.66 14.17 -22.09
N ALA A 86 -12.42 14.52 -21.06
CA ALA A 86 -13.88 14.41 -21.06
C ALA A 86 -14.54 15.32 -22.11
N ALA A 87 -14.07 16.57 -22.24
CA ALA A 87 -14.55 17.49 -23.26
C ALA A 87 -14.26 16.97 -24.69
N SER A 88 -13.05 16.44 -24.91
CA SER A 88 -12.67 15.85 -26.20
C SER A 88 -13.50 14.62 -26.56
N ALA A 89 -13.82 13.77 -25.58
CA ALA A 89 -14.68 12.61 -25.75
C ALA A 89 -16.13 12.99 -26.07
N ALA A 90 -16.66 14.06 -25.45
CA ALA A 90 -18.00 14.56 -25.73
C ALA A 90 -18.12 15.14 -27.15
N SER A 91 -17.10 15.85 -27.63
CA SER A 91 -17.06 16.37 -29.00
C SER A 91 -16.89 15.30 -30.07
N ALA A 92 -16.27 14.15 -29.76
CA ALA A 92 -16.12 13.03 -30.68
C ALA A 92 -17.35 12.10 -30.76
N ALA A 93 -18.35 12.32 -29.89
CA ALA A 93 -19.57 11.53 -29.81
C ALA A 93 -20.80 12.17 -30.49
N ASN A 94 -20.70 13.42 -30.93
CA ASN A 94 -21.68 14.14 -31.77
C ASN A 94 -21.18 14.25 -33.21
#